data_AF-A0A1X7U3A7-F1
#
_entry.id   AF-A0A1X7U3A7-F1
#
_cell.length_a   1.000
_cell.length_b   1.000
_cell.length_c   1.000
_cell.angle_alpha   90.00
_cell.angle_beta   90.00
_cell.angle_gamma   90.00
#
_symmetry.space_group_name_H-M   'P 1'
#
loop_
_entity.id
_entity.type
_entity.pdbx_description
1 polymer ?
#
loop_
_entity_poly.entity_id
_entity_poly.type
_entity_poly.pdbx_seq_one_letter_code
_entity_poly.pdbx_strand_id
1 'polypeptide(L)'
;MNVKVAPIDNRQEHLDLLCFPTLFPTGKYGVHHPRQNYPAQTLSFSEYIKSRLLNKNPQFRRNHSYCLHYYGLKINKALKTGIYNLLKTSRGNVGQTVAEILQKINVLDEEFEGNLSTMLAPIWGTNQYWFRVKGKVKAMIVEYGSPTLLLTLSCAEYDSADIAQYLRKDFFNIVIVQRGVLGKVEQYYVKKEYQMHGAPHYHIFLWIENAPVVGIDRPEVCSFIQDRITCHIPDNQYELVFASMIDESTLVMEGETMEEAFRCHREASIRGIENHFNKLQKLLEAERNWNGRCKK
;
A
#
# COMPACT_ATOMS: atom_id res chain seq x y z
N MET A 1 17.49 41.44 -6.16
CA MET A 1 17.42 41.21 -4.70
C MET A 1 18.05 39.85 -4.43
N ASN A 2 19.31 39.81 -3.96
CA ASN A 2 19.98 38.55 -3.65
C ASN A 2 19.48 38.05 -2.30
N VAL A 3 18.43 37.21 -2.33
CA VAL A 3 17.88 36.57 -1.15
C VAL A 3 18.89 35.51 -0.67
N LYS A 4 19.82 35.91 0.20
CA LYS A 4 20.71 35.02 0.96
C LYS A 4 19.92 34.40 2.12
N VAL A 5 18.91 33.58 1.83
CA VAL A 5 18.22 32.82 2.87
C VAL A 5 18.96 31.51 3.06
N ALA A 6 19.36 31.23 4.30
CA ALA A 6 19.95 29.94 4.65
C ALA A 6 18.97 28.82 4.26
N PRO A 7 19.47 27.69 3.71
CA PRO A 7 18.59 26.57 3.37
C PRO A 7 17.82 26.11 4.62
N ILE A 8 16.54 25.82 4.43
CA ILE A 8 15.66 25.37 5.52
C ILE A 8 16.21 24.06 6.08
N ASP A 9 16.45 24.01 7.40
CA ASP A 9 16.89 22.80 8.06
C ASP A 9 15.70 21.85 8.27
N ASN A 10 15.83 20.63 7.77
CA ASN A 10 14.85 19.55 7.89
C ASN A 10 14.56 19.13 9.35
N ARG A 11 15.31 19.65 10.33
CA ARG A 11 15.13 19.41 11.77
C ARG A 11 14.28 20.47 12.47
N GLN A 12 13.89 21.54 11.77
CA GLN A 12 13.06 22.58 12.34
C GLN A 12 11.67 22.06 12.72
N GLU A 13 11.15 22.49 13.87
CA GLU A 13 9.89 21.99 14.42
C GLU A 13 8.68 22.37 13.55
N HIS A 14 8.68 23.57 12.97
CA HIS A 14 7.59 24.08 12.13
C HIS A 14 7.91 23.99 10.63
N LEU A 15 8.60 22.93 10.22
CA LEU A 15 9.05 22.73 8.84
C LEU A 15 7.90 22.75 7.82
N ASP A 16 6.73 22.23 8.19
CA ASP A 16 5.55 22.20 7.33
C ASP A 16 5.02 23.60 7.00
N LEU A 17 5.05 24.51 7.97
CA LEU A 17 4.65 25.90 7.79
C LEU A 17 5.62 26.64 6.85
N LEU A 18 6.91 26.32 6.92
CA LEU A 18 7.96 26.95 6.13
C LEU A 18 8.01 26.40 4.69
N CYS A 19 7.83 25.09 4.52
CA CYS A 19 7.86 24.44 3.21
C CYS A 19 6.57 24.67 2.40
N PHE A 20 5.44 24.93 3.06
CA PHE A 20 4.13 25.06 2.40
C PHE A 20 3.39 26.35 2.76
N PRO A 21 3.96 27.54 2.51
CA PRO A 21 3.34 28.81 2.87
C PRO A 21 1.99 29.04 2.17
N THR A 22 1.79 28.47 0.98
CA THR A 22 0.51 28.52 0.27
C THR A 22 -0.61 27.70 0.94
N LEU A 23 -0.25 26.62 1.64
CA LEU A 23 -1.20 25.81 2.41
C LEU A 23 -1.42 26.36 3.82
N PHE A 24 -0.45 27.13 4.33
CA PHE A 24 -0.47 27.76 5.64
C PHE A 24 -0.23 29.28 5.55
N PRO A 25 -1.15 30.05 4.94
CA PRO A 25 -0.95 31.48 4.70
C PRO A 25 -0.79 32.29 6.00
N THR A 26 -1.35 31.80 7.11
CA THR A 26 -1.23 32.44 8.43
C THR A 26 -0.03 31.94 9.25
N GLY A 27 0.76 30.98 8.73
CA GLY A 27 1.86 30.35 9.48
C GLY A 27 1.41 29.65 10.78
N LYS A 28 0.14 29.24 10.88
CA LYS A 28 -0.47 28.63 12.07
C LYS A 28 -1.04 27.25 11.74
N TYR A 29 -1.35 26.49 12.79
CA TYR A 29 -1.98 25.17 12.72
C TYR A 29 -1.16 24.08 12.00
N GLY A 30 0.18 24.19 12.04
CA GLY A 30 1.09 23.10 11.65
C GLY A 30 1.03 21.92 12.62
N VAL A 31 1.83 20.88 12.36
CA VAL A 31 1.89 19.65 13.17
C VAL A 31 2.02 19.95 14.66
N HIS A 32 2.94 20.86 14.99
CA HIS A 32 3.37 21.21 16.35
C HIS A 32 2.62 22.41 16.94
N HIS A 33 1.57 22.92 16.27
CA HIS A 33 0.84 24.06 16.78
C HIS A 33 0.07 23.69 18.06
N PRO A 34 0.14 24.50 19.13
CA PRO A 34 -0.58 24.25 20.37
C PRO A 34 -2.10 24.27 20.11
N ARG A 35 -2.83 23.31 20.69
CA ARG A 35 -4.30 23.21 20.56
C ARG A 35 -4.92 23.52 21.91
N GLN A 36 -5.76 24.56 21.97
CA GLN A 36 -6.35 25.11 23.20
C GLN A 36 -7.64 24.38 23.61
N ASN A 37 -7.65 23.04 23.60
CA ASN A 37 -8.85 22.28 24.00
C ASN A 37 -8.65 21.71 25.41
N TYR A 38 -9.73 21.65 26.22
CA TYR A 38 -9.74 20.94 27.50
C TYR A 38 -10.59 19.66 27.40
N PRO A 39 -10.06 18.50 27.84
CA PRO A 39 -8.66 18.26 28.19
C PRO A 39 -7.74 18.45 26.98
N ALA A 40 -6.46 18.74 27.22
CA ALA A 40 -5.46 19.00 26.18
C ALA A 40 -5.31 17.80 25.23
N GLN A 41 -6.08 17.79 24.14
CA GLN A 41 -5.99 16.75 23.12
C GLN A 41 -4.77 17.03 22.23
N THR A 42 -3.67 16.34 22.53
CA THR A 42 -2.52 16.26 21.65
C THR A 42 -2.84 15.26 20.54
N LEU A 43 -3.10 15.73 19.32
CA LEU A 43 -3.16 14.83 18.16
C LEU A 43 -1.79 14.22 17.95
N SER A 44 -1.74 12.90 17.81
CA SER A 44 -0.56 12.22 17.31
C SER A 44 -0.23 12.70 15.89
N PHE A 45 1.02 12.53 15.48
CA PHE A 45 1.45 12.84 14.11
C PHE A 45 0.54 12.20 13.05
N SER A 46 0.18 10.93 13.23
CA SER A 46 -0.70 10.21 12.31
C SER A 46 -2.11 10.79 12.25
N GLU A 47 -2.68 11.19 13.39
CA GLU A 47 -4.01 11.80 13.45
C GLU A 47 -4.02 13.19 12.81
N TYR A 48 -2.98 13.99 13.04
CA TYR A 48 -2.83 15.28 12.39
C TYR A 48 -2.80 15.12 10.85
N ILE A 49 -1.97 14.22 10.32
CA ILE A 49 -1.91 14.00 8.87
C ILE A 49 -3.22 13.47 8.29
N LYS A 50 -3.86 12.51 8.97
CA LYS A 50 -5.19 12.04 8.57
C LYS A 50 -6.20 13.19 8.54
N SER A 51 -6.21 14.06 9.56
CA SER A 51 -7.13 15.21 9.62
C SER A 51 -6.93 16.20 8.47
N ARG A 52 -5.70 16.36 7.98
CA ARG A 52 -5.36 17.23 6.84
C ARG A 52 -5.71 16.60 5.50
N LEU A 53 -5.38 15.32 5.30
CA LEU A 53 -5.64 14.62 4.05
C LEU A 53 -7.13 14.28 3.85
N LEU A 54 -7.81 13.91 4.93
CA LEU A 54 -9.25 13.57 4.93
C LEU A 54 -10.14 14.80 5.18
N ASN A 55 -9.56 16.00 5.17
CA ASN A 55 -10.34 17.22 5.34
C ASN A 55 -11.37 17.37 4.20
N LYS A 56 -12.51 18.01 4.50
CA LYS A 56 -13.49 18.39 3.48
C LYS A 56 -12.85 19.25 2.40
N ASN A 57 -11.99 20.20 2.78
CA ASN A 57 -11.22 20.99 1.85
C ASN A 57 -10.08 20.14 1.22
N PRO A 58 -10.05 19.97 -0.11
CA PRO A 58 -9.08 19.11 -0.78
C PRO A 58 -7.67 19.73 -0.91
N GLN A 59 -7.43 20.98 -0.51
CA GLN A 59 -6.18 21.70 -0.77
C GLN A 59 -4.92 20.94 -0.36
N PHE A 60 -4.94 20.28 0.80
CA PHE A 60 -3.79 19.51 1.31
C PHE A 60 -3.57 18.22 0.53
N ARG A 61 -4.63 17.47 0.22
CA ARG A 61 -4.53 16.21 -0.53
C ARG A 61 -4.21 16.40 -2.01
N ARG A 62 -4.57 17.55 -2.59
CA ARG A 62 -4.25 17.91 -3.98
C ARG A 62 -2.83 18.43 -4.16
N ASN A 63 -2.18 18.90 -3.10
CA ASN A 63 -0.80 19.33 -3.16
C ASN A 63 0.14 18.12 -3.09
N HIS A 64 0.70 17.72 -4.23
CA HIS A 64 1.55 16.55 -4.33
C HIS A 64 2.83 16.67 -3.48
N SER A 65 3.46 17.85 -3.46
CA SER A 65 4.66 18.11 -2.67
C SER A 65 4.40 17.95 -1.17
N TYR A 66 3.24 18.39 -0.67
CA TYR A 66 2.81 18.19 0.70
C TYR A 66 2.63 16.70 1.03
N CYS A 67 1.95 15.96 0.15
CA CYS A 67 1.76 14.52 0.31
C CYS A 67 3.10 13.75 0.33
N LEU A 68 4.01 14.07 -0.60
CA LEU A 68 5.34 13.45 -0.67
C LEU A 68 6.21 13.79 0.54
N HIS A 69 6.16 15.04 1.01
CA HIS A 69 6.90 15.46 2.21
C HIS A 69 6.52 14.62 3.42
N TYR A 70 5.22 14.48 3.71
CA TYR A 70 4.76 13.68 4.84
C TYR A 70 4.94 12.18 4.64
N TYR A 71 4.88 11.70 3.40
CA TYR A 71 5.25 10.32 3.07
C TYR A 71 6.73 10.05 3.39
N GLY A 72 7.62 10.96 3.02
CA GLY A 72 9.05 10.91 3.36
C GLY A 72 9.29 10.96 4.87
N LEU A 73 8.60 11.85 5.60
CA LEU A 73 8.68 11.89 7.07
C LEU A 73 8.23 10.58 7.72
N LYS A 74 7.19 9.93 7.18
CA LYS A 74 6.72 8.63 7.65
C LYS A 74 7.78 7.54 7.45
N ILE A 75 8.41 7.47 6.27
CA ILE A 75 9.51 6.52 6.00
C ILE A 75 10.69 6.80 6.94
N ASN A 76 11.10 8.05 7.07
CA ASN A 76 12.21 8.45 7.94
C ASN A 76 11.94 8.09 9.41
N LYS A 77 10.70 8.25 9.88
CA LYS A 77 10.32 7.84 11.23
C LYS A 77 10.45 6.32 11.40
N ALA A 78 9.97 5.53 10.44
CA ALA A 78 10.09 4.07 10.46
C ALA A 78 11.56 3.61 10.45
N LEU A 79 12.40 4.24 9.61
CA LEU A 79 13.85 3.99 9.57
C LEU A 79 14.52 4.31 10.90
N LYS A 80 14.27 5.50 11.47
CA LYS A 80 14.84 5.90 12.76
C LYS A 80 14.46 4.93 13.88
N THR A 81 13.19 4.55 13.95
CA THR A 81 12.72 3.56 14.94
C THR A 81 13.36 2.19 14.72
N GLY A 82 13.45 1.75 13.46
CA GLY A 82 14.10 0.50 13.10
C GLY A 82 15.58 0.46 13.49
N ILE A 83 16.34 1.50 13.14
CA ILE A 83 17.76 1.63 13.48
C ILE A 83 17.93 1.67 15.01
N TYR A 84 17.08 2.42 15.71
CA TYR A 84 17.11 2.46 17.17
C TYR A 84 16.92 1.08 17.79
N ASN A 85 15.93 0.31 17.31
CA ASN A 85 15.68 -1.04 17.79
C ASN A 85 16.83 -1.98 17.47
N LEU A 86 17.38 -1.93 16.26
CA LEU A 86 18.55 -2.69 15.81
C LEU A 86 19.75 -2.47 16.74
N LEU A 87 20.09 -1.20 17.00
CA LEU A 87 21.20 -0.84 17.88
C LEU A 87 20.96 -1.26 19.33
N LYS A 88 19.70 -1.31 19.76
CA LYS A 88 19.33 -1.79 21.09
C LYS A 88 19.46 -3.31 21.23
N THR A 89 19.08 -4.07 20.19
CA THR A 89 19.10 -5.54 20.23
C THR A 89 20.47 -6.14 19.96
N SER A 90 21.34 -5.45 19.20
CA SER A 90 22.60 -6.04 18.73
C SER A 90 23.61 -6.37 19.84
N ARG A 91 23.67 -5.65 20.98
CA ARG A 91 24.57 -5.97 22.13
C ARG A 91 24.18 -5.37 23.50
N GLY A 92 22.91 -5.08 23.78
CA GLY A 92 22.49 -4.68 25.14
C GLY A 92 23.14 -3.40 25.68
N ASN A 93 22.91 -2.26 25.01
CA ASN A 93 23.38 -0.92 25.38
C ASN A 93 24.91 -0.66 25.39
N VAL A 94 25.74 -1.62 24.96
CA VAL A 94 27.16 -1.32 24.68
C VAL A 94 27.23 -0.57 23.34
N GLY A 95 27.55 0.72 23.38
CA GLY A 95 27.60 1.57 22.18
C GLY A 95 28.54 0.98 21.11
N GLN A 96 28.09 1.01 19.85
CA GLN A 96 28.88 0.55 18.71
C GLN A 96 29.44 1.75 17.93
N THR A 97 30.68 1.62 17.45
CA THR A 97 31.24 2.62 16.53
C THR A 97 30.74 2.42 15.10
N VAL A 98 30.75 3.48 14.28
CA VAL A 98 30.40 3.39 12.85
C VAL A 98 31.31 2.39 12.12
N ALA A 99 32.59 2.32 12.51
CA ALA A 99 33.57 1.41 11.93
C ALA A 99 33.19 -0.07 12.16
N GLU A 100 32.74 -0.42 13.37
CA GLU A 100 32.27 -1.79 13.68
C GLU A 100 31.05 -2.17 12.86
N ILE A 101 30.09 -1.26 12.68
CA ILE A 101 28.90 -1.51 11.88
C ILE A 101 29.28 -1.74 10.41
N LEU A 102 30.18 -0.90 9.86
CA LEU A 102 30.67 -1.07 8.50
C LEU A 102 31.41 -2.39 8.31
N GLN A 103 32.18 -2.81 9.31
CA GLN A 103 32.84 -4.11 9.29
C GLN A 103 31.83 -5.26 9.24
N LYS A 104 30.76 -5.21 10.06
CA LYS A 104 29.69 -6.23 10.03
C LYS A 104 28.99 -6.31 8.68
N ILE A 105 28.77 -5.17 8.02
CA ILE A 105 28.21 -5.10 6.67
C ILE A 105 29.17 -5.76 5.66
N ASN A 106 30.46 -5.42 5.72
CA ASN A 106 31.46 -5.94 4.79
C ASN A 106 31.70 -7.45 4.95
N VAL A 107 31.56 -7.98 6.17
CA VAL A 107 31.75 -9.41 6.47
C VAL A 107 30.45 -10.20 6.25
N LEU A 108 29.34 -9.56 5.87
CA LEU A 108 28.02 -10.19 5.70
C LEU A 108 27.62 -11.00 6.94
N ASP A 109 27.75 -10.38 8.11
CA ASP A 109 27.38 -10.99 9.38
C ASP A 109 25.89 -11.41 9.38
N GLU A 110 25.62 -12.71 9.48
CA GLU A 110 24.26 -13.29 9.31
C GLU A 110 23.28 -12.75 10.36
N GLU A 111 23.71 -12.59 11.61
CA GLU A 111 22.88 -12.06 12.69
C GLU A 111 22.50 -10.60 12.39
N PHE A 112 23.47 -9.78 11.98
CA PHE A 112 23.23 -8.40 11.60
C PHE A 112 22.33 -8.29 10.37
N GLU A 113 22.51 -9.13 9.35
CA GLU A 113 21.66 -9.18 8.17
C GLU A 113 20.21 -9.55 8.51
N GLY A 114 20.00 -10.56 9.36
CA GLY A 114 18.68 -10.94 9.86
C GLY A 114 17.97 -9.80 10.60
N ASN A 115 18.73 -9.06 11.42
CA ASN A 115 18.21 -7.89 12.12
C ASN A 115 17.89 -6.73 11.16
N LEU A 116 18.72 -6.48 10.14
CA LEU A 116 18.43 -5.51 9.07
C LEU A 116 17.18 -5.90 8.27
N SER A 117 17.02 -7.20 8.00
CA SER A 117 15.86 -7.71 7.29
C SER A 117 14.55 -7.38 8.05
N THR A 118 14.58 -7.63 9.36
CA THR A 118 13.48 -7.31 10.28
C THR A 118 13.23 -5.80 10.36
N MET A 119 14.28 -4.98 10.36
CA MET A 119 14.19 -3.52 10.37
C MET A 119 13.47 -2.95 9.13
N LEU A 120 13.76 -3.51 7.95
CA LEU A 120 13.24 -3.01 6.67
C LEU A 120 11.85 -3.57 6.33
N ALA A 121 11.45 -4.70 6.93
CA ALA A 121 10.17 -5.36 6.68
C ALA A 121 8.91 -4.46 6.86
N PRO A 122 8.85 -3.50 7.81
CA PRO A 122 7.72 -2.59 7.94
C PRO A 122 7.68 -1.47 6.88
N ILE A 123 8.77 -1.23 6.16
CA ILE A 123 8.88 -0.09 5.23
C ILE A 123 8.32 -0.51 3.88
N TRP A 124 7.23 0.14 3.49
CA TRP A 124 6.55 -0.16 2.23
C TRP A 124 7.48 0.03 1.02
N GLY A 125 7.50 -0.95 0.12
CA GLY A 125 8.32 -0.92 -1.10
C GLY A 125 9.71 -1.55 -0.98
N THR A 126 10.18 -1.91 0.22
CA THR A 126 11.46 -2.63 0.37
C THR A 126 11.34 -4.10 -0.08
N ASN A 127 12.45 -4.71 -0.47
CA ASN A 127 12.48 -6.14 -0.80
C ASN A 127 12.05 -6.99 0.40
N GLN A 128 12.42 -6.60 1.61
CA GLN A 128 12.08 -7.27 2.86
C GLN A 128 10.59 -7.19 3.16
N TYR A 129 9.96 -6.03 2.91
CA TYR A 129 8.52 -5.89 2.98
C TYR A 129 7.83 -6.87 2.03
N TRP A 130 8.27 -6.92 0.77
CA TRP A 130 7.72 -7.83 -0.24
C TRP A 130 7.98 -9.30 0.08
N PHE A 131 9.14 -9.62 0.64
CA PHE A 131 9.48 -10.97 1.10
C PHE A 131 8.49 -11.43 2.17
N ARG A 132 8.20 -10.60 3.17
CA ARG A 132 7.20 -10.91 4.21
C ARG A 132 5.80 -11.10 3.63
N VAL A 133 5.36 -10.18 2.75
CA VAL A 133 4.03 -10.23 2.13
C VAL A 133 3.88 -11.49 1.27
N LYS A 134 4.87 -11.79 0.43
CA LYS A 134 4.92 -13.00 -0.41
C LYS A 134 5.00 -14.27 0.44
N GLY A 135 5.79 -14.25 1.50
CA GLY A 135 5.93 -15.36 2.45
C GLY A 135 4.61 -15.77 3.08
N LYS A 136 3.76 -14.79 3.44
CA LYS A 136 2.42 -15.07 3.97
C LYS A 136 1.55 -15.83 2.96
N VAL A 137 1.51 -15.37 1.70
CA VAL A 137 0.73 -16.03 0.64
C VAL A 137 1.27 -17.42 0.35
N LYS A 138 2.60 -17.57 0.27
CA LYS A 138 3.25 -18.87 0.09
C LYS A 138 2.90 -19.85 1.21
N ALA A 139 2.94 -19.41 2.47
CA ALA A 139 2.56 -20.26 3.60
C ALA A 139 1.10 -20.73 3.50
N MET A 140 0.18 -19.84 3.10
CA MET A 140 -1.22 -20.22 2.86
C MET A 140 -1.35 -21.24 1.73
N ILE A 141 -0.58 -21.12 0.65
CA ILE A 141 -0.62 -22.09 -0.45
C ILE A 141 -0.05 -23.45 -0.03
N VAL A 142 0.98 -23.47 0.82
CA VAL A 142 1.55 -24.72 1.35
C VAL A 142 0.55 -25.42 2.29
N GLU A 143 -0.16 -24.66 3.12
CA GLU A 143 -1.10 -25.20 4.11
C GLU A 143 -2.44 -25.64 3.47
N TYR A 144 -3.02 -24.78 2.62
CA TYR A 144 -4.37 -24.95 2.09
C TYR A 144 -4.41 -25.37 0.61
N GLY A 145 -3.25 -25.53 -0.03
CA GLY A 145 -3.15 -25.82 -1.46
C GLY A 145 -3.39 -24.59 -2.34
N SER A 146 -3.60 -24.81 -3.64
CA SER A 146 -3.92 -23.72 -4.58
C SER A 146 -5.25 -23.06 -4.21
N PRO A 147 -5.36 -21.72 -4.26
CA PRO A 147 -6.63 -21.05 -4.04
C PRO A 147 -7.67 -21.53 -5.05
N THR A 148 -8.91 -21.69 -4.60
CA THR A 148 -10.05 -22.08 -5.43
C THR A 148 -10.39 -21.00 -6.46
N LEU A 149 -10.42 -19.73 -6.02
CA LEU A 149 -10.75 -18.58 -6.87
C LEU A 149 -9.77 -17.43 -6.63
N LEU A 150 -9.46 -16.73 -7.71
CA LEU A 150 -8.83 -15.41 -7.69
C LEU A 150 -9.87 -14.37 -8.13
N LEU A 151 -10.25 -13.48 -7.21
CA LEU A 151 -11.14 -12.36 -7.53
C LEU A 151 -10.33 -11.08 -7.65
N THR A 152 -10.61 -10.33 -8.72
CA THR A 152 -10.10 -8.96 -8.87
C THR A 152 -11.28 -8.01 -8.90
N LEU A 153 -11.47 -7.26 -7.81
CA LEU A 153 -12.55 -6.28 -7.69
C LEU A 153 -11.97 -4.88 -7.94
N SER A 154 -12.34 -4.31 -9.07
CA SER A 154 -12.06 -2.92 -9.43
C SER A 154 -13.31 -2.11 -9.14
N CYS A 155 -13.23 -1.12 -8.26
CA CYS A 155 -14.33 -0.16 -8.12
C CYS A 155 -14.01 1.03 -9.02
N ALA A 156 -14.69 1.15 -10.16
CA ALA A 156 -14.60 2.32 -11.03
C ALA A 156 -15.44 3.51 -10.51
N GLU A 157 -15.60 3.64 -9.19
CA GLU A 157 -16.62 4.49 -8.62
C GLU A 157 -16.08 5.88 -8.26
N TYR A 158 -16.15 6.79 -9.23
CA TYR A 158 -16.18 8.23 -8.96
C TYR A 158 -17.61 8.76 -8.81
N ASP A 159 -18.64 7.96 -9.12
CA ASP A 159 -20.01 8.46 -9.25
C ASP A 159 -20.91 8.21 -8.03
N SER A 160 -20.51 7.36 -7.07
CA SER A 160 -21.26 7.20 -5.80
C SER A 160 -20.37 6.98 -4.58
N ALA A 161 -20.41 7.92 -3.63
CA ALA A 161 -19.65 7.85 -2.39
C ALA A 161 -20.12 6.71 -1.46
N ASP A 162 -21.39 6.33 -1.58
CA ASP A 162 -22.04 5.31 -0.74
C ASP A 162 -21.59 3.90 -1.14
N ILE A 163 -21.46 3.64 -2.45
CA ILE A 163 -21.03 2.33 -2.95
C ILE A 163 -19.52 2.12 -2.67
N ALA A 164 -18.71 3.15 -2.82
CA ALA A 164 -17.30 3.10 -2.47
C ALA A 164 -17.06 2.84 -0.96
N GLN A 165 -17.99 3.25 -0.09
CA GLN A 165 -17.94 2.90 1.34
C GLN A 165 -18.34 1.44 1.58
N TYR A 166 -19.39 0.96 0.92
CA TYR A 166 -19.89 -0.41 1.03
C TYR A 166 -18.88 -1.46 0.49
N LEU A 167 -18.28 -1.22 -0.67
CA LEU A 167 -17.32 -2.11 -1.31
C LEU A 167 -15.99 -2.23 -0.54
N ARG A 168 -15.60 -1.21 0.23
CA ARG A 168 -14.27 -1.16 0.88
C ARG A 168 -14.09 -2.15 2.02
N LYS A 169 -15.16 -2.61 2.68
CA LYS A 169 -15.07 -3.43 3.89
C LYS A 169 -16.28 -4.33 4.13
N ASP A 170 -17.46 -3.90 3.71
CA ASP A 170 -18.71 -4.57 4.08
C ASP A 170 -19.12 -5.58 3.01
N PHE A 171 -18.92 -5.29 1.72
CA PHE A 171 -19.18 -6.25 0.65
C PHE A 171 -18.40 -7.56 0.87
N PHE A 172 -17.08 -7.53 0.98
CA PHE A 172 -16.30 -8.76 1.14
C PHE A 172 -16.71 -9.57 2.38
N ASN A 173 -16.83 -8.91 3.54
CA ASN A 173 -17.15 -9.62 4.79
C ASN A 173 -18.60 -10.12 4.82
N ILE A 174 -19.56 -9.35 4.32
CA ILE A 174 -20.99 -9.70 4.39
C ILE A 174 -21.34 -10.65 3.24
N VAL A 175 -20.94 -10.34 2.02
CA VAL A 175 -21.34 -11.08 0.82
C VAL A 175 -20.53 -12.36 0.65
N ILE A 176 -19.20 -12.23 0.63
CA ILE A 176 -18.33 -13.36 0.29
C ILE A 176 -18.15 -14.27 1.51
N VAL A 177 -17.85 -13.70 2.68
CA VAL A 177 -17.55 -14.48 3.88
C VAL A 177 -18.82 -14.92 4.64
N GLN A 178 -19.72 -13.99 4.99
CA GLN A 178 -20.90 -14.33 5.81
C GLN A 178 -22.02 -15.01 5.03
N ARG A 179 -22.42 -14.47 3.87
CA ARG A 179 -23.47 -15.06 3.03
C ARG A 179 -22.99 -16.27 2.25
N GLY A 180 -21.68 -16.43 2.07
CA GLY A 180 -21.10 -17.60 1.40
C GLY A 180 -21.59 -17.77 -0.04
N VAL A 181 -21.79 -16.66 -0.78
CA VAL A 181 -22.38 -16.70 -2.13
C VAL A 181 -21.56 -17.51 -3.13
N LEU A 182 -20.25 -17.63 -2.90
CA LEU A 182 -19.35 -18.48 -3.70
C LEU A 182 -19.12 -19.86 -3.06
N GLY A 183 -19.81 -20.17 -1.96
CA GLY A 183 -19.55 -21.32 -1.10
C GLY A 183 -18.99 -20.89 0.26
N LYS A 184 -18.83 -21.87 1.17
CA LYS A 184 -18.26 -21.64 2.50
C LYS A 184 -16.77 -21.37 2.38
N VAL A 185 -16.37 -20.15 2.69
CA VAL A 185 -14.96 -19.71 2.65
C VAL A 185 -14.24 -20.27 3.86
N GLU A 186 -13.25 -21.13 3.62
CA GLU A 186 -12.38 -21.66 4.67
C GLU A 186 -11.28 -20.64 5.01
N GLN A 187 -10.64 -20.08 3.98
CA GLN A 187 -9.60 -19.07 4.13
C GLN A 187 -9.62 -18.07 2.98
N TYR A 188 -9.05 -16.88 3.23
CA TYR A 188 -8.88 -15.87 2.20
C TYR A 188 -7.64 -15.00 2.42
N TYR A 189 -7.12 -14.45 1.33
CA TYR A 189 -6.08 -13.42 1.35
C TYR A 189 -6.53 -12.24 0.50
N VAL A 190 -6.49 -11.03 1.05
CA VAL A 190 -6.84 -9.79 0.33
C VAL A 190 -5.63 -8.88 0.25
N LYS A 191 -5.33 -8.43 -0.97
CA LYS A 191 -4.37 -7.36 -1.24
C LYS A 191 -5.11 -6.19 -1.89
N LYS A 192 -5.08 -5.06 -1.20
CA LYS A 192 -5.56 -3.79 -1.75
C LYS A 192 -4.43 -3.06 -2.44
N GLU A 193 -4.64 -2.74 -3.70
CA GLU A 193 -3.82 -1.88 -4.53
C GLU A 193 -4.59 -0.62 -4.90
N TYR A 194 -3.88 0.38 -5.39
CA TYR A 194 -4.48 1.62 -5.88
C TYR A 194 -4.04 1.79 -7.33
N GLN A 195 -5.01 1.80 -8.24
CA GLN A 195 -4.78 2.02 -9.67
C GLN A 195 -4.74 3.52 -9.99
N MET A 196 -4.67 3.87 -11.27
CA MET A 196 -4.62 5.27 -11.73
C MET A 196 -5.72 6.09 -11.06
N HIS A 197 -5.37 7.31 -10.64
CA HIS A 197 -6.25 8.25 -9.92
C HIS A 197 -6.67 7.82 -8.50
N GLY A 198 -6.08 6.75 -7.95
CA GLY A 198 -6.31 6.33 -6.57
C GLY A 198 -7.57 5.49 -6.36
N ALA A 199 -8.12 4.92 -7.44
CA ALA A 199 -9.19 3.95 -7.35
C ALA A 199 -8.69 2.68 -6.65
N PRO A 200 -9.42 2.16 -5.65
CA PRO A 200 -9.04 0.94 -4.96
C PRO A 200 -9.25 -0.28 -5.89
N HIS A 201 -8.23 -1.14 -5.93
CA HIS A 201 -8.21 -2.38 -6.68
C HIS A 201 -7.91 -3.53 -5.72
N TYR A 202 -8.79 -4.53 -5.64
CA TYR A 202 -8.65 -5.61 -4.68
C TYR A 202 -8.32 -6.91 -5.40
N HIS A 203 -7.17 -7.51 -5.07
CA HIS A 203 -6.85 -8.88 -5.44
C HIS A 203 -7.13 -9.79 -4.25
N ILE A 204 -7.95 -10.82 -4.47
CA ILE A 204 -8.45 -11.69 -3.42
C ILE A 204 -8.22 -13.14 -3.83
N PHE A 205 -7.51 -13.89 -2.99
CA PHE A 205 -7.47 -15.36 -3.07
C PHE A 205 -8.49 -15.95 -2.10
N LEU A 206 -9.26 -16.92 -2.57
CA LEU A 206 -10.27 -17.64 -1.80
C LEU A 206 -9.98 -19.13 -1.80
N TRP A 207 -10.08 -19.74 -0.62
CA TRP A 207 -10.15 -21.19 -0.44
C TRP A 207 -11.56 -21.54 0.02
N ILE A 208 -12.28 -22.26 -0.83
CA ILE A 208 -13.68 -22.64 -0.61
C ILE A 208 -13.70 -24.12 -0.23
N GLU A 209 -14.42 -24.41 0.84
CA GLU A 209 -14.57 -25.78 1.36
C GLU A 209 -15.22 -26.70 0.32
N ASN A 210 -14.64 -27.88 0.12
CA ASN A 210 -15.11 -28.91 -0.84
C ASN A 210 -15.20 -28.45 -2.30
N ALA A 211 -14.47 -27.40 -2.68
CA ALA A 211 -14.42 -26.98 -4.08
C ALA A 211 -13.57 -27.94 -4.95
N PRO A 212 -13.96 -28.16 -6.21
CA PRO A 212 -13.23 -29.06 -7.11
C PRO A 212 -11.86 -28.48 -7.49
N VAL A 213 -10.87 -29.37 -7.68
CA VAL A 213 -9.50 -28.98 -8.00
C VAL A 213 -9.29 -28.95 -9.52
N VAL A 214 -8.88 -27.79 -10.03
CA VAL A 214 -8.58 -27.59 -11.45
C VAL A 214 -7.48 -28.55 -11.90
N GLY A 215 -7.74 -29.31 -12.96
CA GLY A 215 -6.82 -30.30 -13.51
C GLY A 215 -7.04 -31.73 -13.02
N ILE A 216 -7.74 -31.91 -11.90
CA ILE A 216 -8.12 -33.22 -11.35
C ILE A 216 -9.61 -33.49 -11.65
N ASP A 217 -10.49 -32.61 -11.17
CA ASP A 217 -11.96 -32.81 -11.16
C ASP A 217 -12.63 -32.11 -12.37
N ARG A 218 -12.15 -32.39 -13.58
CA ARG A 218 -12.50 -31.61 -14.79
C ARG A 218 -14.01 -31.38 -15.01
N PRO A 219 -14.91 -32.40 -14.92
CA PRO A 219 -16.34 -32.17 -15.13
C PRO A 219 -17.02 -31.44 -13.96
N GLU A 220 -16.57 -31.67 -12.73
CA GLU A 220 -17.10 -31.02 -11.53
C GLU A 220 -16.73 -29.53 -11.50
N VAL A 221 -15.54 -29.15 -11.99
CA VAL A 221 -15.12 -27.74 -12.11
C VAL A 221 -16.08 -26.94 -12.98
N CYS A 222 -16.46 -27.46 -14.15
CA CYS A 222 -17.39 -26.76 -15.06
C CYS A 222 -18.76 -26.55 -14.39
N SER A 223 -19.25 -27.58 -13.70
CA SER A 223 -20.54 -27.52 -12.98
C SER A 223 -20.49 -26.52 -11.82
N PHE A 224 -19.39 -26.53 -11.07
CA PHE A 224 -19.14 -25.61 -9.95
C PHE A 224 -19.08 -24.15 -10.41
N ILE A 225 -18.42 -23.87 -11.54
CA ILE A 225 -18.37 -22.53 -12.15
C ILE A 225 -19.76 -22.11 -12.59
N GLN A 226 -20.48 -22.95 -13.33
CA GLN A 226 -21.81 -22.61 -13.87
C GLN A 226 -22.84 -22.32 -12.78
N ASP A 227 -22.76 -23.00 -11.64
CA ASP A 227 -23.64 -22.82 -10.48
C ASP A 227 -23.40 -21.49 -9.76
N ARG A 228 -22.14 -21.03 -9.68
CA ARG A 228 -21.73 -19.88 -8.83
C ARG A 228 -21.44 -18.60 -9.60
N ILE A 229 -21.03 -18.72 -10.85
CA ILE A 229 -20.67 -17.59 -11.71
C ILE A 229 -21.70 -17.54 -12.83
N THR A 230 -22.72 -16.72 -12.62
CA THR A 230 -23.82 -16.54 -13.58
C THR A 230 -23.97 -15.07 -13.92
N CYS A 231 -24.18 -14.78 -15.20
CA CYS A 231 -24.58 -13.44 -15.66
C CYS A 231 -26.11 -13.27 -15.66
N HIS A 232 -26.85 -14.19 -15.04
CA HIS A 232 -28.30 -14.07 -14.94
C HIS A 232 -28.62 -12.90 -14.01
N ILE A 233 -29.32 -11.91 -14.55
CA ILE A 233 -29.84 -10.79 -13.76
C ILE A 233 -31.15 -11.26 -13.13
N PRO A 234 -31.22 -11.38 -11.80
CA PRO A 234 -32.42 -11.85 -11.13
C PRO A 234 -33.56 -10.84 -11.24
N ASP A 235 -34.80 -11.34 -11.37
CA ASP A 235 -36.01 -10.51 -11.53
C ASP A 235 -36.38 -9.70 -10.28
N ASN A 236 -35.76 -10.00 -9.13
CA ASN A 236 -36.07 -9.38 -7.85
C ASN A 236 -35.17 -8.15 -7.58
N GLN A 237 -35.79 -7.02 -7.19
CA GLN A 237 -35.11 -5.72 -7.00
C GLN A 237 -33.95 -5.75 -5.99
N TYR A 238 -33.97 -6.68 -5.02
CA TYR A 238 -32.91 -6.83 -4.02
C TYR A 238 -31.67 -7.58 -4.52
N GLU A 239 -31.83 -8.44 -5.53
CA GLU A 239 -30.73 -9.21 -6.12
C GLU A 239 -30.09 -8.48 -7.31
N LEU A 240 -30.84 -7.56 -7.95
CA LEU A 240 -30.36 -6.63 -8.99
C LEU A 240 -29.15 -5.80 -8.54
N VAL A 241 -29.14 -5.33 -7.29
CA VAL A 241 -28.01 -4.56 -6.69
C VAL A 241 -26.74 -5.42 -6.62
N PHE A 242 -26.89 -6.73 -6.48
CA PHE A 242 -25.80 -7.68 -6.42
C PHE A 242 -25.23 -7.98 -7.81
N ALA A 243 -26.12 -8.17 -8.80
CA ALA A 243 -25.74 -8.39 -10.19
C ALA A 243 -25.03 -7.17 -10.80
N SER A 244 -25.49 -5.95 -10.51
CA SER A 244 -24.84 -4.73 -10.99
C SER A 244 -23.43 -4.53 -10.43
N MET A 245 -23.13 -5.04 -9.23
CA MET A 245 -21.78 -4.98 -8.64
C MET A 245 -20.83 -6.01 -9.24
N ILE A 246 -21.34 -7.14 -9.72
CA ILE A 246 -20.54 -8.21 -10.34
C ILE A 246 -20.16 -7.85 -11.78
N ASP A 247 -21.03 -7.15 -12.51
CA ASP A 247 -20.81 -6.71 -13.90
C ASP A 247 -19.56 -5.80 -14.05
N GLU A 248 -19.20 -5.05 -12.99
CA GLU A 248 -17.98 -4.22 -12.97
C GLU A 248 -16.70 -4.98 -12.54
N SER A 249 -16.84 -6.22 -12.05
CA SER A 249 -15.71 -7.04 -11.59
C SER A 249 -15.31 -8.10 -12.61
N THR A 250 -14.14 -7.94 -13.23
CA THR A 250 -13.61 -8.96 -14.15
C THR A 250 -13.09 -10.16 -13.36
N LEU A 251 -13.84 -11.26 -13.38
CA LEU A 251 -13.40 -12.57 -12.93
C LEU A 251 -12.39 -13.15 -13.94
N VAL A 252 -11.10 -13.06 -13.64
CA VAL A 252 -10.03 -13.67 -14.45
C VAL A 252 -9.63 -15.00 -13.82
N MET A 253 -10.10 -16.10 -14.42
CA MET A 253 -9.61 -17.45 -14.14
C MET A 253 -8.46 -17.76 -15.11
N GLU A 254 -7.26 -17.26 -14.82
CA GLU A 254 -6.07 -17.60 -15.60
C GLU A 254 -5.49 -18.94 -15.15
N GLY A 255 -5.56 -19.94 -16.03
CA GLY A 255 -4.98 -21.27 -15.86
C GLY A 255 -3.47 -21.34 -16.08
N GLU A 256 -2.75 -20.21 -15.94
CA GLU A 256 -1.29 -20.23 -15.89
C GLU A 256 -0.85 -20.64 -14.49
N THR A 257 0.33 -21.28 -14.38
CA THR A 257 0.86 -21.60 -13.06
C THR A 257 0.92 -20.32 -12.22
N MET A 258 0.52 -20.37 -10.96
CA MET A 258 0.44 -19.17 -10.12
C MET A 258 1.80 -18.43 -10.04
N GLU A 259 2.92 -19.12 -10.24
CA GLU A 259 4.25 -18.53 -10.44
C GLU A 259 4.39 -17.70 -11.72
N GLU A 260 3.75 -18.10 -12.82
CA GLU A 260 3.64 -17.36 -14.07
C GLU A 260 2.76 -16.12 -13.94
N ALA A 261 1.59 -16.22 -13.31
CA ALA A 261 0.76 -15.06 -13.01
C ALA A 261 1.52 -14.07 -12.10
N PHE A 262 2.22 -14.57 -11.07
CA PHE A 262 3.11 -13.75 -10.24
C PHE A 262 4.30 -13.18 -11.03
N ARG A 263 4.87 -13.90 -12.00
CA ARG A 263 5.95 -13.44 -12.88
C ARG A 263 5.47 -12.34 -13.81
N CYS A 264 4.38 -12.55 -14.53
CA CYS A 264 3.76 -11.58 -15.43
C CYS A 264 3.36 -10.30 -14.69
N HIS A 265 2.76 -10.43 -13.50
CA HIS A 265 2.37 -9.29 -12.68
C HIS A 265 3.57 -8.60 -12.01
N ARG A 266 4.61 -9.36 -11.59
CA ARG A 266 5.89 -8.82 -11.12
C ARG A 266 6.63 -8.09 -12.24
N GLU A 267 6.67 -8.63 -13.45
CA GLU A 267 7.30 -8.00 -14.60
C GLU A 267 6.53 -6.76 -15.06
N ALA A 268 5.20 -6.78 -15.05
CA ALA A 268 4.38 -5.59 -15.30
C ALA A 268 4.62 -4.50 -14.24
N SER A 269 4.74 -4.91 -12.97
CA SER A 269 5.07 -4.01 -11.86
C SER A 269 6.50 -3.47 -11.92
N ILE A 270 7.49 -4.30 -12.26
CA ILE A 270 8.90 -3.91 -12.45
C ILE A 270 9.02 -2.98 -13.65
N ARG A 271 8.41 -3.31 -14.80
CA ARG A 271 8.35 -2.42 -15.97
C ARG A 271 7.67 -1.09 -15.63
N GLY A 272 6.62 -1.10 -14.81
CA GLY A 272 5.97 0.11 -14.30
C GLY A 272 6.89 0.95 -13.41
N ILE A 273 7.64 0.31 -12.52
CA ILE A 273 8.61 0.94 -11.61
C ILE A 273 9.82 1.48 -12.39
N GLU A 274 10.38 0.71 -13.33
CA GLU A 274 11.47 1.12 -14.21
C GLU A 274 11.06 2.30 -15.09
N ASN A 275 9.85 2.28 -15.65
CA ASN A 275 9.30 3.42 -16.39
C ASN A 275 9.14 4.66 -15.50
N HIS A 276 8.72 4.49 -14.24
CA HIS A 276 8.61 5.59 -13.27
C HIS A 276 9.99 6.12 -12.86
N PHE A 277 10.98 5.24 -12.63
CA PHE A 277 12.36 5.61 -12.32
C PHE A 277 13.05 6.29 -13.50
N ASN A 278 12.91 5.78 -14.73
CA ASN A 278 13.44 6.40 -15.93
C ASN A 278 12.82 7.79 -16.18
N LYS A 279 11.53 7.96 -15.86
CA LYS A 279 10.85 9.26 -15.94
C LYS A 279 11.36 10.22 -14.86
N LEU A 280 11.56 9.76 -13.63
CA LEU A 280 12.16 10.54 -12.55
C LEU A 280 13.61 10.90 -12.82
N GLN A 281 14.40 10.00 -13.40
CA GLN A 281 15.80 10.24 -13.75
C GLN A 281 15.91 11.27 -14.88
N LYS A 282 15.05 11.18 -15.92
CA LYS A 282 14.94 12.21 -16.95
C LYS A 282 14.51 13.58 -16.41
N LEU A 283 13.63 13.60 -15.40
CA LEU A 283 13.22 14.84 -14.73
C LEU A 283 14.37 15.43 -13.89
N LEU A 284 15.12 14.59 -13.17
CA LEU A 284 16.30 15.01 -12.40
C LEU A 284 17.43 15.49 -13.30
N GLU A 285 17.66 14.84 -14.45
CA GLU A 285 18.62 15.28 -15.46
C GLU A 285 18.20 16.61 -16.12
N ALA A 286 16.90 16.79 -16.39
CA ALA A 286 16.36 18.05 -16.87
C ALA A 286 16.53 19.18 -15.84
N GLU A 287 16.30 18.90 -14.55
CA GLU A 287 16.52 19.84 -13.45
C GLU A 287 18.01 20.19 -13.27
N ARG A 288 18.91 19.22 -13.42
CA ARG A 288 20.36 19.43 -13.40
C ARG A 288 20.83 20.29 -14.58
N ASN A 289 20.29 20.04 -15.77
CA ASN A 289 20.59 20.80 -16.99
C ASN A 289 20.01 22.22 -16.94
N TRP A 290 18.87 22.41 -16.27
CA TRP A 290 18.29 23.72 -15.98
C TRP A 290 19.19 24.53 -15.02
N ASN A 291 19.60 23.91 -13.91
CA ASN A 291 20.50 24.52 -12.93
C ASN A 291 21.91 24.79 -13.47
N GLY A 292 22.37 24.03 -14.47
CA GLY A 292 23.63 24.28 -15.19
C GLY A 292 23.58 25.47 -16.15
N ARG A 293 22.41 25.76 -16.76
CA ARG A 293 22.22 26.92 -17.66
C ARG A 293 22.05 28.24 -16.90
N CYS A 294 21.51 28.22 -15.69
CA CYS A 294 21.40 29.41 -14.83
C CYS A 294 22.72 29.81 -14.14
N LYS A 295 23.80 29.01 -14.30
CA LYS A 295 25.14 29.29 -13.76
C LYS A 295 26.15 29.76 -14.82
N LYS A 296 25.69 30.09 -16.03
CA LYS A 296 26.46 30.83 -17.03
C LYS A 296 25.90 32.23 -17.18
#